data_AF-A0A433I3E5-F1
#
_entry.id   AF-A0A433I3E5-F1
#
_cell.length_a   1.000
_cell.length_b   1.000
_cell.length_c   1.000
_cell.angle_alpha   90.00
_cell.angle_beta   90.00
_cell.angle_gamma   90.00
#
_symmetry.space_group_name_H-M   'P 1'
#
loop_
_entity.id
_entity.type
_entity.pdbx_description
1 polymer ?
#
loop_
_entity_poly.entity_id
_entity_poly.type
_entity_poly.pdbx_seq_one_letter_code
_entity_poly.pdbx_strand_id
1 'polypeptide(L)' 'MSAASRQERLEQELQQRFIAADVNHDGLLTTAEANGRMPYVYNHFALIDEDKNGLVSMEDIRVFIVAQMANRPALR' A
#
# COMPACT_ATOMS: atom_id res chain seq x y z
N MET A 1 19.01 -17.46 -13.63
CA MET A 1 17.67 -17.31 -13.02
C MET A 1 17.43 -15.82 -12.87
N SER A 2 16.39 -15.33 -13.54
CA SER A 2 16.18 -13.94 -13.95
C SER A 2 16.00 -12.99 -12.76
N ALA A 3 16.40 -11.74 -12.98
CA ALA A 3 16.29 -10.64 -12.03
C ALA A 3 14.86 -10.51 -11.50
N ALA A 4 14.63 -10.95 -10.26
CA ALA A 4 13.57 -10.39 -9.44
C ALA A 4 13.92 -8.91 -9.26
N SER A 5 13.37 -8.09 -10.13
CA SER A 5 13.49 -6.64 -10.09
C SER A 5 13.04 -6.16 -8.70
N ARG A 6 13.64 -5.07 -8.21
CA ARG A 6 13.25 -4.50 -6.91
C ARG A 6 11.73 -4.27 -6.81
N GLN A 7 11.09 -4.03 -7.95
CA GLN A 7 9.65 -3.84 -8.10
C GLN A 7 8.83 -5.10 -7.79
N GLU A 8 9.18 -6.25 -8.37
CA GLU A 8 8.43 -7.50 -8.14
C GLU A 8 8.42 -7.91 -6.66
N ARG A 9 9.53 -7.70 -5.95
CA ARG A 9 9.59 -7.96 -4.50
C ARG A 9 8.71 -7.01 -3.70
N LEU A 10 8.72 -5.72 -4.04
CA LEU A 10 7.85 -4.74 -3.39
C LEU A 10 6.38 -5.09 -3.62
N GLU A 11 6.01 -5.47 -4.84
CA GLU A 11 4.65 -5.88 -5.19
C GLU A 11 4.21 -7.11 -4.40
N GLN A 12 5.06 -8.14 -4.32
CA GLN A 12 4.76 -9.35 -3.56
C GLN A 12 4.60 -9.07 -2.06
N GLU A 13 5.51 -8.30 -1.46
CA GLU A 13 5.42 -7.94 -0.04
C GLU A 13 4.19 -7.08 0.24
N LEU A 14 3.88 -6.13 -0.64
CA LEU A 14 2.71 -5.26 -0.52
C LEU A 14 1.42 -6.07 -0.67
N GLN A 15 1.36 -6.99 -1.62
CA GLN A 15 0.23 -7.88 -1.81
C GLN A 15 0.00 -8.80 -0.60
N GLN A 16 1.06 -9.39 -0.06
CA GLN A 16 0.94 -10.23 1.14
C GLN A 16 0.42 -9.44 2.34
N ARG A 17 0.91 -8.21 2.54
CA ARG A 17 0.44 -7.33 3.61
C ARG A 17 -0.98 -6.86 3.39
N PHE A 18 -1.34 -6.55 2.15
CA PHE A 18 -2.69 -6.17 1.77
C PHE A 18 -3.67 -7.29 2.10
N ILE A 19 -3.41 -8.53 1.65
CA ILE A 19 -4.25 -9.70 1.93
C ILE A 19 -4.34 -9.97 3.45
N ALA A 20 -3.28 -9.71 4.21
CA ALA A 20 -3.30 -9.86 5.66
C ALA A 20 -4.06 -8.75 6.41
N ALA A 21 -4.27 -7.61 5.75
CA ALA A 21 -5.05 -6.48 6.26
C ALA A 21 -6.51 -6.56 5.83
N ASP A 22 -6.78 -7.05 4.62
CA ASP A 22 -8.10 -7.22 4.00
C ASP A 22 -8.79 -8.44 4.63
N VAL A 23 -9.43 -8.22 5.78
CA VAL A 23 -10.06 -9.27 6.60
C VAL A 23 -11.37 -9.75 5.98
N ASN A 24 -12.11 -8.84 5.34
CA ASN A 24 -13.38 -9.16 4.69
C ASN A 24 -13.18 -9.75 3.27
N HIS A 25 -11.96 -9.69 2.73
CA HIS A 25 -11.58 -10.18 1.41
C HIS A 25 -12.38 -9.54 0.27
N ASP A 26 -12.70 -8.25 0.40
CA ASP A 26 -13.42 -7.48 -0.62
C ASP A 26 -12.48 -6.83 -1.66
N GLY A 27 -11.16 -6.93 -1.45
CA GLY A 27 -10.16 -6.33 -2.32
C GLY A 27 -9.93 -4.83 -2.05
N LEU A 28 -10.46 -4.32 -0.95
CA LEU A 28 -10.31 -2.96 -0.45
C LEU A 28 -9.82 -2.99 1.00
N LEU A 29 -9.29 -1.86 1.47
CA LEU A 29 -8.93 -1.68 2.87
C LEU A 29 -9.66 -0.50 3.45
N THR A 30 -10.35 -0.74 4.56
CA THR A 30 -10.83 0.32 5.43
C THR A 30 -9.71 0.87 6.30
N THR A 31 -9.92 2.06 6.87
CA THR A 31 -8.98 2.63 7.85
C THR A 31 -8.77 1.70 9.06
N ALA A 32 -9.80 0.95 9.45
CA ALA A 32 -9.73 0.00 10.55
C ALA A 32 -8.87 -1.22 10.22
N GLU A 33 -8.98 -1.74 9.01
CA GLU A 33 -8.17 -2.86 8.51
C GLU A 33 -6.71 -2.47 8.26
N ALA A 34 -6.48 -1.25 7.77
CA ALA A 34 -5.14 -0.70 7.64
C ALA A 34 -4.44 -0.53 9.01
N ASN A 35 -5.21 -0.30 10.09
CA ASN A 35 -4.67 -0.12 11.43
C ASN A 35 -4.03 -1.42 11.96
N GLY A 36 -2.73 -1.36 12.25
CA GLY A 36 -1.96 -2.49 12.81
C GLY A 36 -1.31 -3.42 11.78
N ARG A 37 -1.85 -3.54 10.57
CA ARG A 37 -1.24 -4.35 9.48
C ARG A 37 -0.45 -3.50 8.48
N MET A 38 -0.90 -2.28 8.23
CA MET A 38 -0.27 -1.36 7.28
C MET A 38 -0.11 0.04 7.88
N PRO A 39 0.80 0.24 8.86
CA PRO A 39 0.95 1.53 9.55
C PRO A 39 1.28 2.69 8.60
N TYR A 40 1.99 2.42 7.50
CA TYR A 40 2.27 3.45 6.49
C TYR A 40 1.01 3.90 5.74
N VAL A 41 0.16 2.95 5.34
CA VAL A 41 -1.12 3.23 4.67
C VAL A 41 -2.06 3.91 5.65
N TYR A 42 -2.18 3.42 6.89
CA TYR A 42 -3.01 4.03 7.93
C TYR A 42 -2.66 5.51 8.16
N ASN A 43 -1.37 5.84 8.31
CA ASN A 43 -0.93 7.21 8.53
C ASN A 43 -1.21 8.16 7.35
N HIS A 44 -1.29 7.62 6.14
CA HIS A 44 -1.54 8.39 4.91
C HIS A 44 -2.90 8.02 4.31
N PHE A 45 -3.80 7.41 5.06
CA PHE A 45 -5.02 6.81 4.51
C PHE A 45 -5.85 7.88 3.81
N ALA A 46 -6.06 9.02 4.45
CA ALA A 46 -6.78 10.16 3.90
C ALA A 46 -6.09 10.82 2.68
N LEU A 47 -4.83 10.50 2.42
CA LEU A 47 -4.12 10.93 1.20
C LEU A 47 -4.24 9.92 0.07
N ILE A 48 -4.45 8.64 0.41
CA ILE A 48 -4.64 7.54 -0.56
C ILE A 48 -6.12 7.47 -0.97
N ASP A 49 -7.03 7.68 -0.03
CA ASP A 49 -8.49 7.78 -0.19
C ASP A 49 -8.86 9.15 -0.81
N GLU A 50 -8.54 9.32 -2.09
CA GLU A 50 -8.79 10.56 -2.83
C GLU A 50 -10.29 10.87 -2.99
N ASP A 51 -11.11 9.82 -3.13
CA ASP A 51 -12.57 9.93 -3.27
C ASP A 51 -13.30 10.05 -1.92
N LYS A 52 -12.58 9.88 -0.81
CA LYS A 52 -13.07 10.05 0.57
C LYS A 52 -14.24 9.13 0.88
N ASN A 53 -14.22 7.94 0.31
CA ASN A 53 -15.23 6.91 0.53
C ASN A 53 -14.90 6.03 1.76
N GLY A 54 -13.71 6.20 2.36
CA GLY A 54 -13.24 5.42 3.50
C GLY A 54 -12.63 4.06 3.13
N LEU A 55 -12.31 3.84 1.86
CA LEU A 55 -11.83 2.60 1.26
C LEU A 55 -10.65 2.92 0.35
N VAL A 56 -9.60 2.10 0.42
CA VAL A 56 -8.46 2.21 -0.51
C VAL A 56 -8.20 0.85 -1.15
N SER A 57 -7.98 0.85 -2.46
CA SER A 57 -7.64 -0.37 -3.18
C SER A 57 -6.15 -0.67 -3.11
N MET A 58 -5.78 -1.89 -3.48
CA MET A 58 -4.38 -2.27 -3.65
C MET A 58 -3.65 -1.36 -4.65
N GLU A 59 -4.35 -0.91 -5.71
CA GLU A 59 -3.76 -0.04 -6.73
C GLU A 59 -3.48 1.36 -6.16
N ASP A 60 -4.41 1.93 -5.40
CA ASP A 60 -4.23 3.26 -4.78
C ASP A 60 -3.02 3.26 -3.83
N ILE A 61 -2.90 2.21 -3.03
CA ILE A 61 -1.76 2.01 -2.12
C ILE A 61 -0.46 1.86 -2.91
N ARG A 62 -0.48 1.09 -4.00
CA ARG A 62 0.69 0.86 -4.85
C ARG A 62 1.16 2.16 -5.50
N VAL A 63 0.25 2.92 -6.10
CA VAL A 63 0.55 4.23 -6.71
C VAL A 63 1.16 5.16 -5.67
N PHE A 64 0.55 5.25 -4.49
CA PHE A 64 1.04 6.11 -3.41
C PHE A 64 2.43 5.71 -2.90
N ILE A 65 2.68 4.42 -2.70
CA ILE A 65 3.99 3.92 -2.24
C ILE A 65 5.06 4.14 -3.31
N VAL A 66 4.78 3.85 -4.57
CA VAL A 66 5.73 4.09 -5.68
C VAL A 66 6.03 5.59 -5.81
N ALA A 67 5.01 6.44 -5.73
CA ALA A 67 5.17 7.90 -5.76
C ALA A 67 6.03 8.39 -4.58
N GLN A 68 5.79 7.90 -3.36
CA GLN A 68 6.60 8.25 -2.20
C GLN A 68 8.04 7.77 -2.35
N MET A 69 8.25 6.54 -2.84
CA MET A 69 9.59 6.00 -3.06
C MET A 69 10.40 6.80 -4.07
N ALA A 70 9.75 7.30 -5.13
CA ALA A 70 10.36 8.21 -6.09
C ALA A 70 10.68 9.59 -5.48
N ASN A 71 9.86 10.04 -4.51
CA ASN A 71 10.01 11.34 -3.85
C ASN A 71 10.93 11.30 -2.61
N ARG A 72 11.53 10.15 -2.27
CA ARG A 72 12.60 10.09 -1.25
C ARG A 72 13.92 10.48 -1.91
N PRO A 73 14.48 11.68 -1.64
CA PRO A 73 15.86 11.93 -2.02
C PRO A 73 16.72 10.87 -1.31
N ALA A 74 17.54 10.15 -2.08
CA ALA A 74 18.62 9.37 -1.50
C ALA A 74 19.41 10.33 -0.61
N LEU A 75 19.36 10.14 0.70
CA LEU A 75 20.16 10.89 1.66
C LEU A 75 21.61 10.85 1.16
N ARG A 76 22.10 11.99 0.67
CA ARG A 76 23.53 12.26 0.44
C ARG A 76 24.12 12.83 1.71
#